data_AF-A0A965MTZ1-F1
#
_entry.id   AF-A0A965MTZ1-F1
#
_cell.length_a   1.000
_cell.length_b   1.000
_cell.length_c   1.000
_cell.angle_alpha   90.00
_cell.angle_beta   90.00
_cell.angle_gamma   90.00
#
_symmetry.space_group_name_H-M   'P 1'
#
loop_
_entity.id
_entity.type
_entity.pdbx_description
1 polymer ?
#
loop_
_entity_poly.entity_id
_entity_poly.type
_entity_poly.pdbx_seq_one_letter_code
_entity_poly.pdbx_strand_id
1 'polypeptide(L)'
;MSKDRVTEDEQVDLKDVAPPLGIAKQQPLLNQIPAMRPEVVESRITTPMPEKIKKKVLTKQEWTFVKEFVTGDGEVTLKEAARRAGYKETNLEYWGRRLTDPHRSPHIVAAIQELRKELAVKHGTTFERHMKDLQRIRDAALQAGAYSAAVAAEYRRGQALGTIYVERKEIRVGTIDSMSKEEVLKKLEELHNLYGQEAKTVDVQAEWIQEMNDAEKVRKGLVQRTSYTPRTGVLRRLAEDRSQATAGDAGSVDHGAGEDSPR
;
A
#
# COMPACT_ATOMS: atom_id res chain seq x y z
N MET A 1 41.31 5.42 -15.19
CA MET A 1 40.60 4.54 -14.24
C MET A 1 39.44 5.33 -13.68
N SER A 2 38.23 4.87 -14.00
CA SER A 2 36.94 5.41 -13.54
C SER A 2 36.73 5.19 -12.04
N LYS A 3 35.74 5.91 -11.50
CA LYS A 3 34.96 5.74 -10.26
C LYS A 3 35.08 6.96 -9.33
N ASP A 4 34.03 7.52 -8.74
CA ASP A 4 32.59 7.38 -8.88
C ASP A 4 31.98 8.70 -8.38
N ARG A 5 30.96 9.19 -9.08
CA ARG A 5 30.13 10.32 -8.68
C ARG A 5 29.13 9.79 -7.66
N VAL A 6 29.25 10.15 -6.38
CA VAL A 6 28.19 9.87 -5.40
C VAL A 6 27.21 11.04 -5.44
N THR A 7 26.00 10.74 -5.91
CA THR A 7 24.82 11.58 -5.87
C THR A 7 24.42 11.86 -4.42
N GLU A 8 24.20 13.13 -4.10
CA GLU A 8 23.59 13.56 -2.84
C GLU A 8 22.14 13.05 -2.80
N ASP A 9 21.87 12.10 -1.91
CA ASP A 9 20.51 11.67 -1.58
C ASP A 9 19.80 12.84 -0.87
N GLU A 10 18.83 13.42 -1.55
CA GLU A 10 17.89 14.40 -1.01
C GLU A 10 17.07 13.72 0.09
N GLN A 11 17.54 13.85 1.33
CA GLN A 11 16.93 13.29 2.51
C GLN A 11 15.67 14.09 2.82
N VAL A 12 14.54 13.64 2.29
CA VAL A 12 13.22 14.19 2.56
C VAL A 12 12.96 14.08 4.06
N ASP A 13 12.87 15.21 4.77
CA ASP A 13 12.64 15.27 6.21
C ASP A 13 11.29 14.61 6.56
N LEU A 14 11.37 13.39 7.08
CA LEU A 14 10.22 12.53 7.44
C LEU A 14 9.43 13.03 8.66
N LYS A 15 9.59 14.29 9.08
CA LYS A 15 8.97 14.87 10.28
C LYS A 15 7.54 15.36 10.05
N ASP A 16 7.10 15.45 8.79
CA ASP A 16 5.77 15.96 8.43
C ASP A 16 4.78 14.85 8.02
N VAL A 17 5.15 13.57 8.15
CA VAL A 17 4.22 12.47 7.87
C VAL A 17 3.36 12.21 9.10
N ALA A 18 2.12 12.69 9.05
CA ALA A 18 1.13 12.51 10.11
C ALA A 18 1.05 11.04 10.57
N PRO A 19 0.93 10.78 11.88
CA PRO A 19 0.88 9.42 12.43
C PRO A 19 -0.27 8.61 11.78
N PRO A 20 -0.11 7.29 11.62
CA PRO A 20 -1.15 6.46 11.02
C PRO A 20 -2.44 6.62 11.82
N LEU A 21 -3.50 7.01 11.12
CA LEU A 21 -4.82 7.24 11.70
C LEU A 21 -5.26 5.99 12.48
N GLY A 22 -5.62 6.16 13.76
CA GLY A 22 -6.16 5.05 14.57
C GLY A 22 -7.42 4.44 13.93
N ILE A 23 -7.72 3.18 14.25
CA ILE A 23 -8.80 2.38 13.65
C ILE A 23 -10.13 3.15 13.58
N ALA A 24 -10.47 3.93 14.60
CA ALA A 24 -11.68 4.77 14.63
C ALA A 24 -11.72 5.88 13.57
N LYS A 25 -10.57 6.47 13.22
CA LYS A 25 -10.43 7.45 12.12
C LYS A 25 -10.31 6.78 10.74
N GLN A 26 -10.00 5.49 10.70
CA GLN A 26 -10.00 4.66 9.49
C GLN A 26 -11.38 4.04 9.19
N GLN A 27 -12.29 3.94 10.18
CA GLN A 27 -13.67 3.49 9.97
C GLN A 27 -14.38 4.18 8.79
N PRO A 28 -14.33 5.51 8.60
CA PRO A 28 -14.94 6.14 7.44
C PRO A 28 -14.29 5.74 6.10
N LEU A 29 -13.01 5.36 6.09
CA LEU A 29 -12.33 4.82 4.90
C LEU A 29 -12.66 3.33 4.68
N LEU A 30 -12.76 2.57 5.77
CA LEU A 30 -13.12 1.15 5.75
C LEU A 30 -14.57 0.94 5.28
N ASN A 31 -15.48 1.86 5.64
CA ASN A 31 -16.88 1.87 5.20
C ASN A 31 -17.03 2.25 3.72
N GLN A 32 -16.00 2.83 3.09
CA GLN A 32 -15.99 3.11 1.65
C GLN A 32 -15.55 1.89 0.83
N ILE A 33 -14.92 0.89 1.46
CA ILE A 33 -14.61 -0.37 0.80
C ILE A 33 -15.91 -1.16 0.69
N PRO A 34 -16.32 -1.60 -0.51
CA PRO A 34 -17.49 -2.44 -0.66
C PRO A 34 -17.33 -3.69 0.22
N ALA A 35 -18.40 -4.06 0.93
CA ALA A 35 -18.37 -5.23 1.82
C ALA A 35 -18.02 -6.48 1.01
N MET A 36 -16.79 -6.96 1.15
CA MET A 36 -16.38 -8.20 0.52
C MET A 36 -17.11 -9.36 1.20
N ARG A 37 -17.48 -10.39 0.43
CA ARG A 37 -18.03 -11.61 1.02
C ARG A 37 -17.03 -12.14 2.06
N PRO A 38 -17.50 -12.57 3.25
CA PRO A 38 -16.62 -13.12 4.27
C PRO A 38 -15.87 -14.34 3.72
N GLU A 39 -14.57 -14.43 4.00
CA GLU A 39 -13.65 -15.45 3.45
C GLU A 39 -14.14 -16.88 3.70
N VAL A 40 -14.74 -17.13 4.86
CA VAL A 40 -15.31 -18.43 5.23
C VAL A 40 -16.46 -18.85 4.30
N VAL A 41 -17.20 -17.88 3.75
CA VAL A 41 -18.28 -18.16 2.79
C VAL A 41 -17.70 -18.38 1.40
N GLU A 42 -16.75 -17.56 0.97
CA GLU A 42 -16.06 -17.74 -0.32
C GLU A 42 -15.35 -19.10 -0.42
N SER A 43 -14.63 -19.51 0.62
CA SER A 43 -13.98 -20.83 0.65
C SER A 43 -14.97 -21.97 0.47
N ARG A 44 -16.12 -21.92 1.16
CA ARG A 44 -17.17 -22.95 1.00
C ARG A 44 -17.72 -23.03 -0.42
N ILE A 45 -17.99 -21.90 -1.06
CA ILE A 45 -18.58 -21.89 -2.41
C ILE A 45 -17.55 -22.14 -3.51
N THR A 46 -16.25 -21.98 -3.25
CA THR A 46 -15.16 -22.24 -4.20
C THR A 46 -14.54 -23.63 -4.05
N THR A 47 -14.83 -24.35 -2.97
CA THR A 47 -14.41 -25.74 -2.77
C THR A 47 -14.71 -26.57 -4.03
N PRO A 48 -13.74 -27.35 -4.55
CA PRO A 48 -14.01 -28.26 -5.66
C PRO A 48 -15.07 -29.29 -5.24
N MET A 49 -16.13 -29.39 -6.02
CA MET A 49 -17.22 -30.32 -5.72
C MET A 49 -16.78 -31.78 -5.92
N PRO A 50 -17.29 -32.73 -5.11
CA PRO A 50 -16.99 -34.14 -5.30
C PRO A 50 -17.52 -34.64 -6.66
N GLU A 51 -16.75 -35.50 -7.35
CA GLU A 51 -17.08 -36.00 -8.70
C GLU A 51 -18.48 -36.64 -8.81
N LYS A 52 -18.98 -37.22 -7.71
CA LYS A 52 -20.29 -37.88 -7.63
C LYS A 52 -21.27 -37.07 -6.80
N ILE A 53 -21.76 -35.96 -7.36
CA ILE A 53 -22.87 -35.21 -6.77
C ILE A 53 -24.16 -35.99 -7.03
N LYS A 54 -24.95 -36.25 -5.98
CA LYS A 54 -26.33 -36.69 -6.14
C LYS A 54 -27.09 -35.58 -6.88
N LYS A 55 -27.38 -35.78 -8.17
CA LYS A 55 -28.09 -34.83 -9.03
C LYS A 55 -29.52 -34.66 -8.49
N LYS A 56 -29.70 -33.68 -7.62
CA LYS A 56 -31.01 -33.25 -7.11
C LYS A 56 -31.40 -31.99 -7.88
N VAL A 57 -32.60 -31.99 -8.46
CA VAL A 57 -33.16 -30.81 -9.10
C VAL A 57 -33.43 -29.75 -8.04
N LEU A 58 -33.01 -28.51 -8.29
CA LEU A 58 -33.24 -27.39 -7.38
C LEU A 58 -34.73 -27.06 -7.33
N THR A 59 -35.23 -26.83 -6.13
CA THR A 59 -36.56 -26.25 -5.92
C THR A 59 -36.57 -24.79 -6.37
N LYS A 60 -37.76 -24.24 -6.69
CA LYS A 60 -37.92 -22.82 -7.04
C LYS A 60 -37.35 -21.90 -5.96
N GLN A 61 -37.53 -22.27 -4.68
CA GLN A 61 -37.03 -21.52 -3.54
C GLN A 61 -35.50 -21.51 -3.46
N GLU A 62 -34.87 -22.68 -3.61
CA GLU A 62 -33.41 -22.81 -3.65
C GLU A 62 -32.84 -22.04 -4.86
N TRP A 63 -33.51 -22.06 -6.01
CA TRP A 63 -33.08 -21.33 -7.20
C TRP A 63 -33.13 -19.80 -7.02
N THR A 64 -34.19 -19.28 -6.38
CA THR A 64 -34.26 -17.86 -6.01
C THR A 64 -33.13 -17.47 -5.08
N PHE A 65 -32.79 -18.31 -4.10
CA PHE A 65 -31.64 -18.09 -3.21
C PHE A 65 -30.32 -18.00 -3.99
N VAL A 66 -30.07 -18.97 -4.87
CA VAL A 66 -28.86 -19.00 -5.71
C VAL A 66 -28.76 -17.74 -6.56
N LYS A 67 -29.86 -17.34 -7.22
CA LYS A 67 -29.90 -16.15 -8.05
C LYS A 67 -29.56 -14.89 -7.23
N GLU A 68 -30.30 -14.62 -6.17
CA GLU A 68 -30.12 -13.43 -5.32
C GLU A 68 -28.70 -13.35 -4.74
N PHE A 69 -28.16 -14.49 -4.28
CA PHE A 69 -26.84 -14.54 -3.69
C PHE A 69 -25.71 -14.27 -4.71
N VAL A 70 -25.85 -14.81 -5.92
CA VAL A 70 -24.85 -14.66 -6.97
C VAL A 70 -24.93 -13.28 -7.62
N THR A 71 -26.13 -12.77 -7.93
CA THR A 71 -26.29 -11.45 -8.55
C THR A 71 -25.93 -10.30 -7.62
N GLY A 72 -26.09 -10.48 -6.31
CA GLY A 72 -25.76 -9.46 -5.32
C GLY A 72 -24.27 -9.28 -5.04
N ASP A 73 -23.38 -10.05 -5.70
CA ASP A 73 -21.92 -10.01 -5.67
C ASP A 73 -21.19 -9.48 -4.41
N GLY A 74 -21.66 -9.86 -3.22
CA GLY A 74 -21.07 -9.46 -1.93
C GLY A 74 -21.79 -8.35 -1.19
N GLU A 75 -22.62 -7.57 -1.88
CA GLU A 75 -23.55 -6.61 -1.28
C GLU A 75 -24.69 -7.32 -0.53
N VAL A 76 -25.13 -8.48 -1.05
CA VAL A 76 -26.21 -9.27 -0.45
C VAL A 76 -25.63 -10.32 0.48
N THR A 77 -25.97 -10.21 1.76
CA THR A 77 -25.55 -11.20 2.76
C THR A 77 -26.32 -12.53 2.62
N LEU A 78 -25.77 -13.63 3.15
CA LEU A 78 -26.46 -14.93 3.14
C LEU A 78 -27.85 -14.88 3.77
N LYS A 79 -27.99 -14.07 4.83
CA LYS A 79 -29.25 -13.87 5.55
C LYS A 79 -30.27 -13.17 4.67
N GLU A 80 -29.85 -12.15 3.94
CA GLU A 80 -30.71 -11.39 3.04
C GLU A 80 -31.10 -12.19 1.81
N ALA A 81 -30.17 -12.94 1.21
CA ALA A 81 -30.48 -13.86 0.12
C ALA A 81 -31.52 -14.90 0.57
N ALA A 82 -31.37 -15.48 1.77
CA ALA A 82 -32.35 -16.41 2.33
C ALA A 82 -33.71 -15.74 2.58
N ARG A 83 -33.71 -14.49 3.04
CA ARG A 83 -34.95 -13.72 3.25
C ARG A 83 -35.69 -13.48 1.94
N ARG A 84 -34.98 -13.01 0.90
CA ARG A 84 -35.55 -12.75 -0.44
C ARG A 84 -36.04 -14.02 -1.12
N ALA A 85 -35.38 -15.15 -0.86
CA ALA A 85 -35.84 -16.46 -1.30
C ALA A 85 -37.06 -16.99 -0.52
N GLY A 86 -37.54 -16.28 0.51
CA GLY A 86 -38.74 -16.66 1.26
C GLY A 86 -38.52 -17.75 2.32
N TYR A 87 -37.28 -17.93 2.82
CA TYR A 87 -37.03 -18.80 3.97
C TYR A 87 -37.57 -18.18 5.27
N LYS A 88 -37.92 -19.03 6.23
CA LYS A 88 -38.49 -18.61 7.52
C LYS A 88 -37.56 -17.63 8.25
N GLU A 89 -38.10 -16.47 8.62
CA GLU A 89 -37.34 -15.37 9.22
C GLU A 89 -36.60 -15.73 10.51
N THR A 90 -37.20 -16.60 11.33
CA THR A 90 -36.61 -17.03 12.61
C THR A 90 -35.27 -17.76 12.42
N ASN A 91 -35.05 -18.40 11.26
CA ASN A 91 -33.92 -19.29 11.01
C ASN A 91 -33.08 -18.89 9.79
N LEU A 92 -33.10 -17.62 9.37
CA LEU A 92 -32.42 -17.17 8.14
C LEU A 92 -30.92 -17.45 8.14
N GLU A 93 -30.24 -17.25 9.27
CA GLU A 93 -28.81 -17.50 9.41
C GLU A 93 -28.47 -18.99 9.27
N TYR A 94 -29.31 -19.84 9.87
CA TYR A 94 -29.21 -21.29 9.71
C TYR A 94 -29.37 -21.70 8.24
N TRP A 95 -30.38 -21.17 7.54
CA TRP A 95 -30.62 -21.46 6.13
C TRP A 95 -29.46 -20.99 5.26
N GLY A 96 -29.03 -19.73 5.39
CA GLY A 96 -27.89 -19.21 4.63
C GLY A 96 -26.62 -20.05 4.79
N ARG A 97 -26.28 -20.44 6.02
CA ARG A 97 -25.13 -21.32 6.30
C ARG A 97 -25.32 -22.73 5.72
N ARG A 98 -26.51 -23.31 5.86
CA ARG A 98 -26.79 -24.68 5.40
C ARG A 98 -26.78 -24.80 3.88
N LEU A 99 -27.34 -23.80 3.18
CA LEU A 99 -27.47 -23.81 1.71
C LEU A 99 -26.12 -23.60 1.03
N THR A 100 -25.16 -22.96 1.71
CA THR A 100 -23.78 -22.75 1.22
C THR A 100 -22.77 -23.77 1.73
N ASP A 101 -23.18 -24.73 2.55
CA ASP A 101 -22.30 -25.80 3.06
C ASP A 101 -22.15 -26.91 2.00
N PRO A 102 -20.93 -27.17 1.48
CA PRO A 102 -20.67 -28.21 0.48
C PRO A 102 -21.07 -29.61 0.91
N HIS A 103 -20.95 -29.93 2.20
CA HIS A 103 -21.25 -31.26 2.71
C HIS A 103 -22.75 -31.49 2.85
N ARG A 104 -23.51 -30.45 3.20
CA ARG A 104 -24.96 -30.54 3.43
C ARG A 104 -25.77 -30.31 2.16
N SER A 105 -25.35 -29.36 1.33
CA SER A 105 -26.10 -28.89 0.16
C SER A 105 -25.21 -28.81 -1.09
N PRO A 106 -24.56 -29.92 -1.51
CA PRO A 106 -23.61 -29.91 -2.64
C PRO A 106 -24.27 -29.50 -3.96
N HIS A 107 -25.55 -29.82 -4.16
CA HIS A 107 -26.31 -29.45 -5.35
C HIS A 107 -26.55 -27.94 -5.47
N ILE A 108 -26.72 -27.24 -4.34
CA ILE A 108 -26.91 -25.79 -4.32
C ILE A 108 -25.59 -25.09 -4.56
N VAL A 109 -24.51 -25.55 -3.92
CA VAL A 109 -23.16 -25.01 -4.15
C VAL A 109 -22.74 -25.20 -5.60
N ALA A 110 -23.02 -26.36 -6.21
CA ALA A 110 -22.79 -26.59 -7.63
C ALA A 110 -23.56 -25.59 -8.52
N ALA A 111 -24.84 -25.33 -8.23
CA ALA A 111 -25.63 -24.34 -8.96
C ALA A 111 -25.10 -22.90 -8.78
N ILE A 112 -24.59 -22.55 -7.58
CA ILE A 112 -23.91 -21.27 -7.33
C ILE A 112 -22.66 -21.14 -8.20
N GLN A 113 -21.84 -22.20 -8.26
CA GLN A 113 -20.61 -22.23 -9.07
C GLN A 113 -20.93 -22.11 -10.56
N GLU A 114 -21.94 -22.83 -11.04
CA GLU A 114 -22.41 -22.79 -12.43
C GLU A 114 -22.90 -21.40 -12.81
N LEU A 115 -23.78 -20.80 -12.00
CA LEU A 115 -24.30 -19.45 -12.27
C LEU A 115 -23.20 -18.38 -12.19
N ARG A 116 -22.25 -18.49 -11.26
CA ARG A 116 -21.07 -17.61 -11.22
C ARG A 116 -20.24 -17.74 -12.49
N LYS A 117 -20.02 -18.97 -12.97
CA LYS A 117 -19.28 -19.23 -14.21
C LYS A 117 -20.00 -18.63 -15.41
N GLU A 118 -21.33 -18.80 -15.51
CA GLU A 118 -22.12 -18.19 -16.57
C GLU A 118 -22.04 -16.66 -16.56
N LEU A 119 -22.18 -16.04 -15.39
CA LEU A 119 -22.04 -14.58 -15.26
C LEU A 119 -20.63 -14.12 -15.60
N ALA A 120 -19.59 -14.84 -15.16
CA ALA A 120 -18.22 -14.50 -15.50
C ALA A 120 -17.98 -14.56 -17.02
N VAL A 121 -18.58 -15.54 -17.71
CA VAL A 121 -18.55 -15.61 -19.19
C VAL A 121 -19.32 -14.44 -19.81
N LYS A 122 -20.53 -14.13 -19.34
CA LYS A 122 -21.36 -13.03 -19.84
C LYS A 122 -20.69 -11.66 -19.69
N HIS A 123 -20.08 -11.43 -18.53
CA HIS A 123 -19.40 -10.16 -18.21
C HIS A 123 -17.93 -10.13 -18.65
N GLY A 124 -17.41 -11.22 -19.24
CA GLY A 124 -16.03 -11.30 -19.70
C GLY A 124 -14.98 -11.25 -18.60
N THR A 125 -15.35 -11.50 -17.34
CA THR A 125 -14.48 -11.40 -16.17
C THR A 125 -13.73 -12.70 -15.85
N THR A 126 -13.80 -13.71 -16.73
CA THR A 126 -13.02 -14.94 -16.53
C THR A 126 -11.52 -14.66 -16.63
N PHE A 127 -10.73 -15.35 -15.81
CA PHE A 127 -9.28 -15.24 -15.83
C PHE A 127 -8.70 -15.49 -17.24
N GLU A 128 -9.16 -16.56 -17.91
CA GLU A 128 -8.73 -16.89 -19.27
C GLU A 128 -9.03 -15.76 -20.27
N ARG A 129 -10.21 -15.12 -20.14
CA ARG A 129 -10.59 -14.01 -20.99
C ARG A 129 -9.72 -12.78 -20.71
N HIS A 130 -9.50 -12.45 -19.44
CA HIS A 130 -8.63 -11.36 -19.02
C HIS A 130 -7.21 -11.53 -19.59
N MET A 131 -6.64 -12.73 -19.50
CA MET A 131 -5.32 -13.03 -20.06
C MET A 131 -5.28 -12.90 -21.57
N LYS A 132 -6.32 -13.36 -22.28
CA LYS A 132 -6.44 -13.23 -23.73
C LYS A 132 -6.61 -11.79 -24.17
N ASP A 133 -7.36 -10.99 -23.41
CA ASP A 133 -7.57 -9.58 -23.71
C ASP A 133 -6.30 -8.76 -23.46
N LEU A 134 -5.52 -9.04 -22.41
CA LEU A 134 -4.20 -8.44 -22.21
C LEU A 134 -3.22 -8.80 -23.34
N GLN A 135 -3.25 -10.05 -23.83
CA GLN A 135 -2.45 -10.45 -24.99
C GLN A 135 -2.85 -9.65 -26.25
N ARG A 136 -4.17 -9.49 -26.51
CA ARG A 136 -4.64 -8.69 -27.65
C ARG A 136 -4.24 -7.22 -27.54
N ILE A 137 -4.34 -6.64 -26.35
CA ILE A 137 -3.92 -5.25 -26.09
C ILE A 137 -2.43 -5.09 -26.38
N ARG A 138 -1.59 -6.03 -25.92
CA ARG A 138 -0.16 -6.05 -26.24
C ARG A 138 0.09 -6.11 -27.75
N ASP A 139 -0.54 -7.06 -28.44
CA ASP A 139 -0.31 -7.27 -29.87
C ASP A 139 -0.75 -6.04 -30.69
N ALA A 140 -1.88 -5.42 -30.34
CA ALA A 140 -2.35 -4.16 -30.92
C ALA A 140 -1.39 -3.00 -30.62
N ALA A 141 -0.87 -2.91 -29.39
CA ALA A 141 0.11 -1.89 -29.01
C ALA A 141 1.44 -2.06 -29.77
N LEU A 142 1.91 -3.29 -29.98
CA LEU A 142 3.10 -3.58 -30.79
C LEU A 142 2.90 -3.17 -32.25
N GLN A 143 1.74 -3.48 -32.84
CA GLN A 143 1.40 -3.06 -34.20
C GLN A 143 1.32 -1.54 -34.34
N ALA A 144 0.84 -0.85 -33.31
CA ALA A 144 0.79 0.61 -33.26
C ALA A 144 2.16 1.26 -32.91
N GLY A 145 3.23 0.49 -32.66
CA GLY A 145 4.53 0.99 -32.24
C GLY A 145 4.58 1.53 -30.80
N ALA A 146 3.54 1.32 -30.00
CA ALA A 146 3.43 1.75 -28.61
C ALA A 146 4.09 0.72 -27.66
N TYR A 147 5.42 0.62 -27.71
CA TYR A 147 6.17 -0.39 -26.95
C TYR A 147 5.99 -0.30 -25.42
N SER A 148 5.87 0.89 -24.86
CA SER A 148 5.63 1.09 -23.42
C SER A 148 4.30 0.48 -22.97
N ALA A 149 3.24 0.63 -23.76
CA ALA A 149 1.93 0.03 -23.49
C ALA A 149 1.97 -1.51 -23.63
N ALA A 150 2.70 -2.02 -24.62
CA ALA A 150 2.89 -3.46 -24.81
C ALA A 150 3.63 -4.10 -23.61
N VAL A 151 4.70 -3.48 -23.13
CA VAL A 151 5.44 -3.93 -21.95
C VAL A 151 4.56 -3.89 -20.70
N ALA A 152 3.78 -2.82 -20.51
CA ALA A 152 2.86 -2.72 -19.38
C ALA A 152 1.79 -3.83 -19.40
N ALA A 153 1.23 -4.13 -20.58
CA ALA A 153 0.26 -5.22 -20.75
C ALA A 153 0.87 -6.59 -20.40
N GLU A 154 2.10 -6.88 -20.86
CA GLU A 154 2.83 -8.10 -20.49
C GLU A 154 3.15 -8.18 -18.99
N TYR A 155 3.60 -7.07 -18.40
CA TYR A 155 3.89 -7.01 -16.98
C TYR A 155 2.64 -7.28 -16.12
N ARG A 156 1.50 -6.69 -16.49
CA ARG A 156 0.20 -6.95 -15.82
C ARG A 156 -0.27 -8.38 -16.04
N ARG A 157 -0.04 -8.94 -17.22
CA ARG A 157 -0.36 -10.34 -17.56
C ARG A 157 0.48 -11.32 -16.73
N GLY A 158 1.78 -11.05 -16.57
CA GLY A 158 2.65 -11.85 -15.71
C GLY A 158 2.29 -11.75 -14.23
N GLN A 159 1.89 -10.55 -13.76
CA GLN A 159 1.36 -10.38 -12.39
C GLN A 159 0.08 -11.19 -12.17
N ALA A 160 -0.85 -11.17 -13.14
CA ALA A 160 -2.08 -11.96 -13.07
C ALA A 160 -1.78 -13.48 -13.02
N LEU A 161 -0.72 -13.94 -13.69
CA LEU A 161 -0.29 -15.34 -13.64
C LEU A 161 0.30 -15.73 -12.26
N GLY A 162 0.84 -14.77 -11.51
CA GLY A 162 1.37 -14.96 -10.16
C GLY A 162 2.63 -15.82 -10.05
N THR A 163 3.07 -16.51 -11.11
CA THR A 163 4.28 -17.34 -11.11
C THR A 163 5.55 -16.57 -11.42
N ILE A 164 5.45 -15.47 -12.19
CA ILE A 164 6.61 -14.71 -12.69
C ILE A 164 6.84 -13.44 -11.87
N TYR A 165 5.75 -12.74 -11.51
CA TYR A 165 5.83 -11.52 -10.72
C TYR A 165 5.01 -11.70 -9.43
N VAL A 166 5.69 -11.56 -8.29
CA VAL A 166 5.07 -11.63 -6.96
C VAL A 166 5.41 -10.34 -6.22
N GLU A 167 4.42 -9.49 -5.99
CA GLU A 167 4.56 -8.31 -5.14
C GLU A 167 4.35 -8.73 -3.68
N ARG A 168 5.35 -8.49 -2.81
CA ARG A 168 5.21 -8.67 -1.36
C ARG A 168 5.10 -7.31 -0.71
N LYS A 169 3.93 -7.03 -0.14
CA LYS A 169 3.70 -5.84 0.68
C LYS A 169 3.74 -6.22 2.15
N GLU A 170 4.77 -5.79 2.87
CA GLU A 170 4.84 -5.92 4.33
C GLU A 170 4.14 -4.72 4.98
N ILE A 171 3.13 -4.99 5.81
CA ILE A 171 2.48 -3.96 6.63
C ILE A 171 3.00 -4.10 8.05
N ARG A 172 3.95 -3.24 8.41
CA ARG A 172 4.47 -3.16 9.79
C ARG A 172 3.45 -2.38 10.63
N VAL A 173 2.69 -3.09 11.46
CA VAL A 173 1.74 -2.49 12.40
C VAL A 173 2.42 -2.30 13.76
N GLY A 174 2.46 -1.06 14.23
CA GLY A 174 2.97 -0.69 15.55
C GLY A 174 4.49 -0.61 15.62
N THR A 175 5.07 0.44 15.04
CA THR A 175 6.44 0.86 15.39
C THR A 175 6.47 1.18 16.89
N ILE A 176 7.55 0.82 17.61
CA ILE A 176 7.69 1.13 19.06
C ILE A 176 7.40 2.61 19.34
N ASP A 177 7.76 3.49 18.41
CA ASP A 177 7.55 4.94 18.49
C ASP A 177 6.07 5.37 18.56
N SER A 178 5.14 4.50 18.18
CA SER A 178 3.69 4.74 18.21
C SER A 178 2.96 4.15 19.43
N MET A 179 3.68 3.43 20.30
CA MET A 179 3.12 2.84 21.51
C MET A 179 3.23 3.81 22.70
N SER A 180 2.23 3.80 23.59
CA SER A 180 2.37 4.50 24.87
C SER A 180 3.39 3.79 25.77
N LYS A 181 4.00 4.52 26.70
CA LYS A 181 4.96 3.94 27.66
C LYS A 181 4.38 2.72 28.39
N GLU A 182 3.10 2.78 28.75
CA GLU A 182 2.39 1.72 29.46
C GLU A 182 2.20 0.47 28.58
N GLU A 183 1.86 0.64 27.31
CA GLU A 183 1.73 -0.46 26.36
C GLU A 183 3.07 -1.11 26.05
N VAL A 184 4.16 -0.34 26.01
CA VAL A 184 5.52 -0.85 25.81
C VAL A 184 5.93 -1.71 27.01
N LEU A 185 5.71 -1.22 28.22
CA LEU A 185 6.00 -1.97 29.45
C LEU A 185 5.21 -3.27 29.53
N LYS A 186 3.92 -3.22 29.19
CA LYS A 186 3.08 -4.42 29.15
C LYS A 186 3.58 -5.44 28.12
N LYS A 187 3.98 -5.02 26.92
CA LYS A 187 4.58 -5.93 25.93
C LYS A 187 5.93 -6.47 26.37
N LEU A 188 6.76 -5.66 27.05
CA LEU A 188 8.03 -6.11 27.62
C LEU A 188 7.80 -7.17 28.71
N GLU A 189 6.79 -6.97 29.56
CA GLU A 189 6.42 -7.93 30.59
C GLU A 189 5.84 -9.23 29.99
N GLU A 190 5.00 -9.12 28.96
CA GLU A 190 4.51 -10.27 28.19
C GLU A 190 5.68 -11.04 27.54
N LEU A 191 6.64 -10.35 26.93
CA LEU A 191 7.85 -10.97 26.37
C LEU A 191 8.75 -11.58 27.43
N HIS A 192 8.93 -10.92 28.57
CA HIS A 192 9.66 -11.43 29.72
C HIS A 192 9.01 -12.72 30.27
N ASN A 193 7.68 -12.80 30.29
CA ASN A 193 6.99 -14.02 30.72
C ASN A 193 7.06 -15.14 29.69
N LEU A 194 7.13 -14.81 28.39
CA LEU A 194 7.26 -15.79 27.30
C LEU A 194 8.68 -16.32 27.09
N TYR A 195 9.71 -15.49 27.30
CA TYR A 195 11.11 -15.81 27.00
C TYR A 195 12.05 -15.72 28.21
N GLY A 196 11.62 -15.09 29.31
CA GLY A 196 12.44 -14.73 30.47
C GLY A 196 12.48 -15.77 31.59
N GLN A 197 12.36 -17.07 31.30
CA GLN A 197 12.90 -18.07 32.23
C GLN A 197 14.43 -18.20 32.15
N GLU A 198 15.08 -17.64 31.11
CA GLU A 198 16.54 -17.77 30.92
C GLU A 198 17.29 -16.45 30.64
N ALA A 199 16.71 -15.29 30.91
CA ALA A 199 17.41 -14.01 30.79
C ALA A 199 17.88 -13.52 32.17
N LYS A 200 19.09 -13.90 32.58
CA LYS A 200 19.80 -13.21 33.68
C LYS A 200 20.02 -11.76 33.27
N THR A 201 19.28 -10.84 33.85
CA THR A 201 19.57 -9.41 33.80
C THR A 201 20.91 -9.17 34.48
N VAL A 202 21.92 -8.74 33.72
CA VAL A 202 23.20 -8.25 34.28
C VAL A 202 22.99 -6.77 34.56
N ASP A 203 22.92 -6.41 35.84
CA ASP A 203 23.04 -5.01 36.28
C ASP A 203 24.46 -4.53 35.97
N VAL A 204 24.62 -3.75 34.90
CA VAL A 204 25.88 -3.06 34.63
C VAL A 204 25.95 -1.85 35.56
N GLN A 205 26.81 -1.96 36.57
CA GLN A 205 27.03 -0.95 37.60
C GLN A 205 27.43 0.40 37.00
N ALA A 206 26.82 1.46 37.52
CA ALA A 206 26.85 2.85 37.08
C ALA A 206 28.19 3.59 37.31
N GLU A 207 29.32 2.89 37.28
CA GLU A 207 30.63 3.46 37.61
C GLU A 207 31.27 4.18 36.40
N TRP A 208 30.99 3.72 35.17
CA TRP A 208 31.52 4.32 33.92
C TRP A 208 31.02 5.74 33.63
N ILE A 209 29.89 6.15 34.20
CA ILE A 209 29.27 7.47 33.96
C ILE A 209 30.00 8.57 34.75
N GLN A 210 30.63 8.24 35.88
CA GLN A 210 31.35 9.22 36.72
C GLN A 210 32.66 9.67 36.03
N GLU A 211 33.47 8.73 35.52
CA GLU A 211 34.76 9.02 34.90
C GLU A 211 34.62 9.88 33.62
N MET A 212 33.59 9.65 32.81
CA MET A 212 33.38 10.43 31.58
C MET A 212 32.95 11.88 31.88
N ASN A 213 32.15 12.10 32.93
CA ASN A 213 31.72 13.43 33.34
C ASN A 213 32.88 14.26 33.91
N ASP A 214 33.79 13.62 34.66
CA ASP A 214 34.97 14.30 35.19
C ASP A 214 35.97 14.67 34.08
N ALA A 215 36.15 13.79 33.09
CA ALA A 215 36.95 14.08 31.90
C ALA A 215 36.36 15.24 31.07
N GLU A 216 35.04 15.34 30.97
CA GLU A 216 34.35 16.41 30.23
C GLU A 216 34.46 17.78 30.93
N LYS A 217 34.41 17.82 32.27
CA LYS A 217 34.68 19.04 33.05
C LYS A 217 36.09 19.57 32.82
N VAL A 218 37.09 18.69 32.81
CA VAL A 218 38.49 19.07 32.55
C VAL A 218 38.64 19.64 31.15
N ARG A 219 38.03 19.00 30.13
CA ARG A 219 38.05 19.48 28.74
C ARG A 219 37.39 20.86 28.58
N LYS A 220 36.22 21.06 29.18
CA LYS A 220 35.47 22.34 29.10
C LYS A 220 36.20 23.50 29.77
N GLY A 221 36.91 23.23 30.88
CA GLY A 221 37.77 24.21 31.55
C GLY A 221 39.03 24.60 30.74
N LEU A 222 39.52 23.71 29.87
CA LEU A 222 40.66 24.02 29.00
C LEU A 222 40.25 24.92 27.82
N VAL A 223 39.08 24.67 27.22
CA VAL A 223 38.55 25.43 26.07
C VAL A 223 38.22 26.89 26.44
N GLN A 224 37.75 27.15 27.66
CA GLN A 224 37.43 28.52 28.10
C GLN A 224 38.67 29.41 28.31
N ARG A 225 39.86 28.82 28.52
CA ARG A 225 41.11 29.58 28.66
C ARG A 225 41.78 29.94 27.34
N THR A 226 41.33 29.34 26.22
CA THR A 226 42.02 29.46 24.92
C THR A 226 41.20 30.14 23.82
N SER A 227 39.99 30.65 24.11
CA SER A 227 39.20 31.35 23.10
C SER A 227 39.65 32.80 22.93
N TYR A 228 40.62 33.02 22.03
CA TYR A 228 40.89 34.31 21.39
C TYR A 228 39.66 34.75 20.59
N THR A 229 39.12 35.94 20.86
CA THR A 229 38.01 36.53 20.09
C THR A 229 38.55 37.56 19.09
N PRO A 230 38.42 37.35 17.77
CA PRO A 230 38.80 38.37 16.80
C PRO A 230 37.76 39.49 16.77
N ARG A 231 38.22 40.76 16.89
CA ARG A 231 37.37 41.94 16.68
C ARG A 231 36.97 42.01 15.20
N THR A 232 35.72 41.67 14.89
CA THR A 232 35.12 41.87 13.56
C THR A 232 34.95 43.36 13.28
N GLY A 233 35.89 43.94 12.53
CA GLY A 233 35.88 45.36 12.21
C GLY A 233 36.88 45.79 11.15
N VAL A 234 37.20 44.95 10.16
CA VAL A 234 37.93 45.36 8.94
C VAL A 234 37.49 44.42 7.81
N LEU A 235 37.30 44.96 6.61
CA LEU A 235 36.87 44.31 5.35
C LEU A 235 35.37 44.37 4.98
N ARG A 236 34.75 45.54 5.20
CA ARG A 236 33.73 46.06 4.30
C ARG A 236 34.34 47.22 3.52
N ARG A 237 35.03 46.96 2.41
CA ARG A 237 35.43 48.00 1.44
C ARG A 237 35.89 47.52 0.05
N LEU A 238 35.31 46.45 -0.50
CA LEU A 238 35.66 46.00 -1.86
C LEU A 238 34.44 45.56 -2.69
N ALA A 239 33.28 46.18 -2.43
CA ALA A 239 32.05 45.91 -3.18
C ALA A 239 31.26 47.16 -3.63
N GLU A 240 31.84 48.36 -3.54
CA GLU A 240 31.12 49.62 -3.87
C GLU A 240 31.82 50.53 -4.91
N ASP A 241 32.86 50.05 -5.60
CA ASP A 241 33.62 50.86 -6.58
C ASP A 241 33.54 50.35 -8.03
N ARG A 242 32.39 49.78 -8.43
CA ARG A 242 32.16 49.35 -9.83
C ARG A 242 30.86 49.84 -10.46
N SER A 243 30.21 50.82 -9.84
CA SER A 243 28.96 51.38 -10.33
C SER A 243 28.99 52.90 -10.44
N GLN A 244 30.09 53.52 -10.90
CA GLN A 244 30.11 54.87 -11.50
C GLN A 244 31.39 55.07 -12.32
N ALA A 245 31.42 54.57 -13.57
CA ALA A 245 32.32 55.07 -14.60
C ALA A 245 31.77 54.69 -15.98
N THR A 246 31.79 55.65 -16.91
CA THR A 246 31.30 55.60 -18.30
C THR A 246 29.81 55.93 -18.53
N ALA A 247 29.38 57.08 -17.98
CA ALA A 247 28.47 57.94 -18.71
C ALA A 247 29.32 58.92 -19.54
N GLY A 248 29.13 58.94 -20.85
CA GLY A 248 29.66 59.96 -21.75
C GLY A 248 30.42 59.41 -22.95
N ASP A 249 29.71 59.11 -24.04
CA ASP A 249 30.02 59.71 -25.34
C ASP A 249 28.83 59.52 -26.30
N ALA A 250 28.41 60.61 -26.94
CA ALA A 250 27.27 60.67 -27.84
C ALA A 250 27.78 60.74 -29.28
N GLY A 251 27.42 59.75 -30.10
CA GLY A 251 27.76 59.72 -31.53
C GLY A 251 26.61 59.14 -32.34
N SER A 252 25.80 60.02 -32.91
CA SER A 252 24.74 59.74 -33.87
C SER A 252 25.29 59.21 -35.19
N VAL A 253 24.86 58.02 -35.65
CA VAL A 253 24.79 57.69 -37.08
C VAL A 253 23.57 56.80 -37.34
N ASP A 254 22.65 57.39 -38.10
CA ASP A 254 21.53 56.80 -38.83
C ASP A 254 21.97 55.63 -39.74
N HIS A 255 21.07 54.67 -40.01
CA HIS A 255 20.82 54.00 -41.30
C HIS A 255 20.06 52.67 -41.12
N GLY A 256 18.89 52.58 -41.74
CA GLY A 256 18.60 51.46 -42.66
C GLY A 256 17.73 50.32 -42.15
N ALA A 257 16.49 50.28 -42.66
CA ALA A 257 15.51 49.21 -42.55
C ALA A 257 15.86 47.94 -43.37
N GLY A 258 15.15 46.84 -43.06
CA GLY A 258 15.08 45.59 -43.84
C GLY A 258 15.02 44.37 -42.89
N GLU A 259 13.85 43.92 -42.43
CA GLU A 259 13.02 42.92 -43.13
C GLU A 259 13.85 41.86 -43.89
N ASP A 260 13.96 40.65 -43.35
CA ASP A 260 13.31 39.48 -43.96
C ASP A 260 13.50 38.22 -43.10
N SER A 261 12.39 37.61 -42.70
CA SER A 261 12.31 36.16 -42.48
C SER A 261 11.99 35.51 -43.82
N PRO A 262 12.46 34.28 -44.10
CA PRO A 262 11.42 33.25 -44.16
C PRO A 262 11.84 31.81 -43.79
N ARG A 263 10.84 31.13 -43.20
CA ARG A 263 10.42 29.71 -43.30
C ARG A 263 11.27 28.64 -42.62
#